data_AF-A0A290HAX5-F1
#
_entry.id   AF-A0A290HAX5-F1
#
_cell.length_a   1.000
_cell.length_b   1.000
_cell.length_c   1.000
_cell.angle_alpha   90.00
_cell.angle_beta   90.00
_cell.angle_gamma   90.00
#
_symmetry.space_group_name_H-M   'P 1'
#
loop_
_entity.id
_entity.type
_entity.pdbx_description
1 polymer ?
#
loop_
_entity_poly.entity_id
_entity_poly.type
_entity_poly.pdbx_seq_one_letter_code
_entity_poly.pdbx_strand_id
1 'polypeptide(L)'
;MEFKRKKEFKMIEKISKGLSVSKQKEQTVLEIVPSEAEETKLLRLKNGSWDNAKEPWLVYDENQKLHALLSIDTLSKMIEHFKKAEQEALFLKLEKSILQQLPLDFQDVWAVATEEIKKSKKSEIDFDKLIKKIKKDHPNLFLDLKDLYLPEGASIINATTR
;
A
#
# COMPACT_ATOMS: atom_id res chain seq x y z
N MET A 1 -7.80 -44.88 4.71
CA MET A 1 -8.37 -43.82 3.85
C MET A 1 -7.24 -42.95 3.37
N GLU A 2 -6.80 -43.19 2.14
CA GLU A 2 -5.81 -42.36 1.46
C GLU A 2 -6.40 -40.97 1.25
N PHE A 3 -5.67 -39.96 1.70
CA PHE A 3 -5.85 -38.58 1.30
C PHE A 3 -6.26 -38.48 -0.17
N LYS A 4 -7.27 -37.67 -0.50
CA LYS A 4 -7.61 -37.22 -1.87
C LYS A 4 -6.53 -36.28 -2.42
N ARG A 5 -5.29 -36.79 -2.44
CA ARG A 5 -3.97 -36.13 -2.38
C ARG A 5 -3.60 -35.24 -3.59
N LYS A 6 -4.42 -35.14 -4.65
CA LYS A 6 -4.01 -34.48 -5.91
C LYS A 6 -4.66 -33.15 -6.24
N LYS A 7 -5.91 -32.88 -5.80
CA LYS A 7 -6.59 -31.61 -6.14
C LYS A 7 -6.36 -30.53 -5.08
N GLU A 8 -6.46 -30.91 -3.81
CA GLU A 8 -6.29 -29.99 -2.67
C GLU A 8 -4.84 -29.50 -2.55
N PHE A 9 -3.85 -30.38 -2.72
CA PHE A 9 -2.44 -30.00 -2.80
C PHE A 9 -2.14 -29.04 -3.96
N LYS A 10 -2.76 -29.23 -5.12
CA LYS A 10 -2.62 -28.29 -6.26
C LYS A 10 -3.24 -26.92 -5.97
N MET A 11 -4.32 -26.87 -5.19
CA MET A 11 -4.93 -25.61 -4.76
C MET A 11 -4.03 -24.90 -3.75
N ILE A 12 -3.44 -25.63 -2.81
CA ILE A 12 -2.44 -25.12 -1.87
C ILE A 12 -1.23 -24.56 -2.61
N GLU A 13 -0.65 -25.31 -3.55
CA GLU A 13 0.47 -24.84 -4.38
C GLU A 13 0.12 -23.58 -5.18
N LYS A 14 -1.12 -23.49 -5.69
CA LYS A 14 -1.56 -22.33 -6.45
C LYS A 14 -1.72 -21.09 -5.56
N ILE A 15 -2.26 -21.26 -4.35
CA ILE A 15 -2.45 -20.18 -3.37
C ILE A 15 -1.10 -19.76 -2.79
N SER A 16 -0.23 -20.71 -2.44
CA SER A 16 1.12 -20.44 -1.93
C SER A 16 1.97 -19.69 -2.98
N LYS A 17 1.84 -20.04 -4.26
CA LYS A 17 2.49 -19.33 -5.36
C LYS A 17 1.99 -17.88 -5.51
N GLY A 18 0.70 -17.61 -5.27
CA GLY A 18 0.11 -16.27 -5.32
C GLY A 18 0.46 -15.38 -4.12
N LEU A 19 0.68 -15.98 -2.94
CA LEU A 19 1.05 -15.27 -1.71
C LEU A 19 2.56 -15.01 -1.57
N SER A 20 3.35 -15.19 -2.63
CA SER A 20 4.83 -15.13 -2.58
C SER A 20 5.47 -16.14 -1.61
N VAL A 21 4.76 -17.21 -1.25
CA VAL A 21 5.29 -18.37 -0.49
C VAL A 21 6.10 -19.31 -1.41
N SER A 22 6.40 -18.85 -2.63
CA SER A 22 6.92 -19.61 -3.78
C SER A 22 8.36 -20.15 -3.65
N LYS A 23 8.98 -20.09 -2.47
CA LYS A 23 10.26 -20.75 -2.18
C LYS A 23 10.22 -21.72 -1.00
N GLN A 24 9.07 -21.88 -0.35
CA GLN A 24 9.00 -22.76 0.82
C GLN A 24 8.73 -24.20 0.35
N LYS A 25 9.79 -25.02 0.35
CA LYS A 25 9.72 -26.46 0.02
C LYS A 25 8.78 -27.24 0.95
N GLU A 26 8.47 -26.69 2.12
CA GLU A 26 7.56 -27.28 3.11
C GLU A 26 6.71 -26.16 3.70
N GLN A 27 5.39 -26.27 3.53
CA GLN A 27 4.40 -25.42 4.18
C GLN A 27 3.65 -26.26 5.21
N THR A 28 3.47 -25.69 6.40
CA THR A 28 2.74 -26.33 7.49
C THR A 28 1.25 -26.33 7.19
N VAL A 29 0.65 -27.52 7.15
CA VAL A 29 -0.78 -27.73 6.86
C VAL A 29 -1.43 -28.49 8.01
N LEU A 30 -2.49 -27.92 8.56
CA LEU A 30 -3.30 -28.45 9.64
C LEU A 30 -4.72 -28.78 9.15
N GLU A 31 -5.35 -29.75 9.80
CA GLU A 31 -6.76 -30.09 9.63
C GLU A 31 -7.46 -29.98 10.98
N ILE A 32 -8.60 -29.31 11.01
CA ILE A 32 -9.49 -29.26 12.18
C ILE A 32 -10.33 -30.54 12.18
N VAL A 33 -10.26 -31.29 13.27
CA VAL A 33 -10.97 -32.55 13.49
C VAL A 33 -11.91 -32.39 14.69
N PRO A 34 -13.12 -32.97 14.67
CA PRO A 34 -14.00 -32.99 15.83
C PRO A 34 -13.35 -33.70 17.03
N SER A 35 -13.66 -33.23 18.23
CA SER A 35 -13.28 -33.80 19.52
C SER A 35 -14.53 -34.35 20.24
N GLU A 36 -14.33 -35.07 21.34
CA GLU A 36 -15.43 -35.64 22.14
C GLU A 36 -16.29 -34.57 22.84
N ALA A 37 -15.75 -33.36 23.06
CA ALA A 37 -16.48 -32.22 23.60
C ALA A 37 -16.73 -31.16 22.50
N GLU A 38 -17.95 -30.64 22.41
CA GLU A 38 -18.38 -29.70 21.37
C GLU A 38 -17.56 -28.40 21.34
N GLU A 39 -17.08 -27.95 22.50
CA GLU A 39 -16.24 -26.76 22.66
C GLU A 39 -14.76 -26.98 22.31
N THR A 40 -14.36 -28.21 21.99
CA THR A 40 -12.97 -28.53 21.65
C THR A 40 -12.87 -29.04 20.21
N LYS A 41 -11.81 -28.60 19.52
CA LYS A 41 -11.45 -29.13 18.20
C LYS A 41 -9.98 -29.50 18.22
N LEU A 42 -9.65 -30.62 17.57
CA LEU A 42 -8.29 -31.12 17.49
C LEU A 42 -7.63 -30.66 16.20
N LEU A 43 -6.39 -30.17 16.29
CA LEU A 43 -5.59 -29.83 15.12
C LEU A 43 -4.69 -31.01 14.77
N ARG A 44 -4.86 -31.55 13.56
CA ARG A 44 -4.02 -32.62 13.03
C ARG A 44 -3.02 -32.05 12.03
N LEU A 45 -1.73 -32.18 12.34
CA LEU A 45 -0.66 -31.86 11.39
C LEU A 45 -0.69 -32.85 10.22
N LYS A 46 -0.89 -32.35 9.00
CA LYS A 46 -0.89 -33.16 7.78
C LYS A 46 0.43 -33.10 7.02
N ASN A 47 1.10 -31.95 7.09
CA ASN A 47 2.33 -31.68 6.37
C ASN A 47 3.15 -30.60 7.09
N GLY A 48 4.48 -30.69 7.03
CA GLY A 48 5.40 -29.71 7.61
C GLY A 48 5.79 -30.01 9.07
N SER A 49 6.27 -28.99 9.77
CA SER A 49 6.71 -29.05 11.17
C SER A 49 6.32 -27.75 11.90
N TRP A 50 6.12 -27.85 13.22
CA TRP A 50 5.89 -26.70 14.11
C TRP A 50 7.17 -25.88 14.33
N ASP A 51 8.33 -26.53 14.26
CA ASP A 51 9.64 -25.90 14.49
C ASP A 51 10.08 -25.03 13.31
N ASN A 52 9.45 -25.23 12.13
CA ASN A 52 9.74 -24.42 10.96
C ASN A 52 8.88 -23.16 11.04
N ALA A 53 9.52 -22.03 11.39
CA ALA A 53 8.94 -20.69 11.60
C ALA A 53 8.36 -20.03 10.33
N LYS A 54 7.90 -20.82 9.37
CA LYS A 54 7.42 -20.38 8.07
C LYS A 54 5.91 -20.22 8.10
N GLU A 55 5.48 -19.07 8.58
CA GLU A 55 4.10 -18.58 8.45
C GLU A 55 3.81 -18.15 7.00
N PRO A 56 2.55 -18.19 6.53
CA PRO A 56 1.35 -18.66 7.23
C PRO A 56 1.23 -20.18 7.30
N TRP A 57 0.68 -20.69 8.42
CA TRP A 57 0.21 -22.07 8.50
C TRP A 57 -1.17 -22.18 7.86
N LEU A 58 -1.36 -23.18 7.01
CA LEU A 58 -2.63 -23.39 6.34
C LEU A 58 -3.50 -24.35 7.13
N VAL A 59 -4.79 -24.06 7.24
CA VAL A 59 -5.73 -24.86 8.04
C VAL A 59 -6.98 -25.18 7.24
N TYR A 60 -7.35 -26.45 7.19
CA TYR A 60 -8.65 -26.88 6.68
C TYR A 60 -9.67 -27.00 7.81
N ASP A 61 -10.85 -26.44 7.60
CA ASP A 61 -12.00 -26.69 8.47
C ASP A 61 -12.82 -27.92 8.04
N GLU A 62 -13.84 -28.27 8.83
CA GLU A 62 -14.74 -29.40 8.60
C GLU A 62 -15.50 -29.30 7.26
N ASN A 63 -15.64 -28.08 6.71
CA ASN A 63 -16.28 -27.81 5.42
C ASN A 63 -15.28 -27.78 4.25
N GLN A 64 -14.04 -28.22 4.46
CA GLN A 64 -12.94 -28.17 3.48
C GLN A 64 -12.58 -26.75 3.03
N LYS A 65 -12.92 -25.72 3.82
CA LYS A 65 -12.50 -24.35 3.55
C LYS A 65 -11.09 -24.15 4.08
N LEU A 66 -10.26 -23.53 3.24
CA LEU A 66 -8.87 -23.21 3.55
C LEU A 66 -8.78 -21.86 4.26
N HIS A 67 -8.14 -21.86 5.41
CA HIS A 67 -7.82 -20.70 6.23
C HIS A 67 -6.30 -20.58 6.41
N ALA A 68 -5.84 -19.40 6.83
CA ALA A 68 -4.45 -19.14 7.16
C ALA A 68 -4.34 -18.69 8.62
N LEU A 69 -3.47 -19.34 9.39
CA LEU A 69 -3.05 -18.91 10.71
C LEU A 69 -1.74 -18.14 10.60
N LEU A 70 -1.72 -16.99 11.24
CA LEU A 70 -0.62 -16.05 11.33
C LEU A 70 -0.46 -15.66 12.79
N SER A 71 0.78 -15.40 13.23
CA SER A 71 0.97 -14.74 14.52
C SER A 71 0.42 -13.32 14.50
N ILE A 72 0.03 -12.82 15.68
CA ILE A 72 -0.44 -11.44 15.85
C ILE A 72 0.64 -10.45 15.43
N ASP A 73 1.92 -10.76 15.68
CA ASP A 73 3.05 -9.93 15.28
C ASP A 73 3.16 -9.81 13.74
N THR A 74 3.09 -10.94 13.02
CA THR A 74 3.09 -10.94 11.55
C THR A 74 1.89 -10.19 10.98
N LEU A 75 0.69 -10.39 11.54
CA LEU A 75 -0.50 -9.66 11.12
C LEU A 75 -0.36 -8.15 11.36
N SER A 76 0.16 -7.76 12.52
CA SER A 76 0.36 -6.35 12.90
C SER A 76 1.35 -5.68 11.95
N LYS A 77 2.49 -6.32 11.67
CA LYS A 77 3.48 -5.85 10.69
C LYS A 77 2.88 -5.72 9.30
N MET A 78 2.07 -6.67 8.86
CA MET A 78 1.38 -6.60 7.57
C MET A 78 0.46 -5.37 7.50
N ILE A 79 -0.33 -5.12 8.55
CA ILE A 79 -1.21 -3.95 8.64
C ILE A 79 -0.39 -2.65 8.61
N GLU A 80 0.72 -2.57 9.34
CA GLU A 80 1.61 -1.40 9.33
C GLU A 80 2.20 -1.14 7.94
N HIS A 81 2.66 -2.19 7.27
CA HIS A 81 3.16 -2.09 5.90
C HIS A 81 2.08 -1.62 4.93
N PHE A 82 0.84 -2.10 5.06
CA PHE A 82 -0.27 -1.62 4.24
C PHE A 82 -0.59 -0.15 4.50
N LYS A 83 -0.66 0.27 5.76
CA LYS A 83 -0.88 1.68 6.12
C LYS A 83 0.21 2.57 5.55
N LYS A 84 1.47 2.13 5.64
CA LYS A 84 2.61 2.86 5.09
C LYS A 84 2.54 2.96 3.57
N ALA A 85 2.24 1.85 2.88
CA ALA A 85 2.09 1.84 1.43
C ALA A 85 0.93 2.73 0.95
N GLU A 86 -0.19 2.74 1.69
CA GLU A 86 -1.32 3.64 1.42
C GLU A 86 -0.91 5.11 1.58
N GLN A 87 -0.18 5.46 2.64
CA GLN A 87 0.35 6.80 2.86
C GLN A 87 1.32 7.23 1.77
N GLU A 88 2.26 6.34 1.39
CA GLU A 88 3.21 6.60 0.30
C GLU A 88 2.47 6.83 -1.03
N ALA A 89 1.48 5.99 -1.35
CA ALA A 89 0.66 6.16 -2.54
C ALA A 89 -0.11 7.49 -2.53
N LEU A 90 -0.58 7.93 -1.37
CA LEU A 90 -1.25 9.20 -1.19
C LEU A 90 -0.29 10.38 -1.43
N PHE A 91 0.90 10.33 -0.85
CA PHE A 91 1.93 11.35 -1.03
C PHE A 91 2.41 11.45 -2.49
N LEU A 92 2.59 10.33 -3.16
CA LEU A 92 2.96 10.31 -4.58
C LEU A 92 1.89 10.96 -5.47
N LYS A 93 0.60 10.73 -5.19
CA LYS A 93 -0.49 11.38 -5.91
C LYS A 93 -0.48 12.89 -5.68
N LEU A 94 -0.27 13.33 -4.44
CA LEU A 94 -0.18 14.74 -4.09
C LEU A 94 1.01 15.41 -4.80
N GLU A 95 2.19 14.81 -4.74
CA GLU A 95 3.41 15.29 -5.40
C GLU A 95 3.17 15.48 -6.90
N LYS A 96 2.59 14.47 -7.56
CA LYS A 96 2.24 14.53 -8.97
C LYS A 96 1.30 15.70 -9.29
N SER A 97 0.23 15.89 -8.50
CA SER A 97 -0.73 16.98 -8.72
C SER A 97 -0.10 18.37 -8.49
N ILE A 98 0.82 18.50 -7.52
CA ILE A 98 1.57 19.74 -7.28
C ILE A 98 2.46 20.05 -8.49
N LEU A 99 3.29 19.10 -8.92
CA LEU A 99 4.23 19.28 -10.03
C LEU A 99 3.52 19.65 -11.35
N GLN A 100 2.33 19.10 -11.60
CA GLN A 100 1.49 19.45 -12.76
C GLN A 100 1.05 20.91 -12.79
N GLN A 101 1.06 21.61 -11.65
CA GLN A 101 0.66 23.01 -11.54
C GLN A 101 1.84 24.00 -11.56
N LEU A 102 3.06 23.52 -11.78
CA LEU A 102 4.31 24.29 -11.87
C LEU A 102 4.55 25.15 -10.60
N PRO A 103 4.90 24.52 -9.47
CA PRO A 103 5.21 25.25 -8.25
C PRO A 103 6.50 26.07 -8.43
N LEU A 104 6.52 27.29 -7.89
CA LEU A 104 7.75 28.09 -7.78
C LEU A 104 8.68 27.51 -6.72
N ASP A 105 8.12 27.23 -5.55
CA ASP A 105 8.76 26.46 -4.48
C ASP A 105 7.89 25.26 -4.12
N PHE A 106 8.41 24.06 -4.41
CA PHE A 106 7.71 22.81 -4.13
C PHE A 106 7.48 22.60 -2.62
N GLN A 107 8.45 22.95 -1.77
CA GLN A 107 8.35 22.68 -0.34
C GLN A 107 7.29 23.55 0.33
N ASP A 108 7.15 24.80 -0.10
CA ASP A 108 6.11 25.70 0.40
C ASP A 108 4.72 25.20 0.01
N VAL A 109 4.53 24.84 -1.26
CA VAL A 109 3.25 24.27 -1.74
C VAL A 109 2.94 22.96 -1.01
N TRP A 110 3.95 22.12 -0.80
CA TRP A 110 3.81 20.86 -0.06
C TRP A 110 3.35 21.09 1.39
N ALA A 111 3.96 22.03 2.09
CA ALA A 111 3.59 22.38 3.46
C ALA A 111 2.12 22.85 3.55
N VAL A 112 1.70 23.75 2.64
CA VAL A 112 0.32 24.24 2.59
C VAL A 112 -0.66 23.11 2.24
N ALA A 113 -0.32 22.27 1.26
CA ALA A 113 -1.19 21.19 0.83
C ALA A 113 -1.37 20.11 1.91
N THR A 114 -0.28 19.72 2.59
CA THR A 114 -0.35 18.75 3.68
C THR A 114 -1.14 19.28 4.88
N GLU A 115 -1.04 20.57 5.19
CA GLU A 115 -1.84 21.21 6.23
C GLU A 115 -3.33 21.22 5.87
N GLU A 116 -3.67 21.54 4.62
CA GLU A 116 -5.05 21.53 4.14
C GLU A 116 -5.66 20.11 4.13
N ILE A 117 -4.86 19.10 3.80
CA ILE A 117 -5.25 17.68 3.89
C ILE A 117 -5.58 17.30 5.33
N LYS A 118 -4.72 17.67 6.30
CA LYS A 118 -4.95 17.41 7.74
C LYS A 118 -6.21 18.08 8.27
N LYS A 119 -6.53 19.29 7.78
CA LYS A 119 -7.77 20.01 8.11
C LYS A 119 -8.99 19.35 7.49
N SER A 120 -8.83 18.71 6.33
CA SER A 120 -9.92 18.02 5.66
C SER A 120 -10.28 16.72 6.40
N LYS A 121 -11.52 16.62 6.91
CA LYS A 121 -12.04 15.38 7.50
C LYS A 121 -12.54 14.38 6.45
N LYS A 122 -12.24 14.62 5.17
CA LYS A 122 -12.79 13.82 4.06
C LYS A 122 -11.91 12.59 3.83
N SER A 123 -12.55 11.43 3.74
CA SER A 123 -11.91 10.14 3.47
C SER A 123 -11.33 10.07 2.05
N GLU A 124 -11.91 10.82 1.11
CA GLU A 124 -11.51 10.84 -0.29
C GLU A 124 -11.14 12.26 -0.69
N ILE A 125 -9.87 12.45 -1.06
CA ILE A 125 -9.28 13.74 -1.37
C ILE A 125 -9.01 13.82 -2.87
N ASP A 126 -9.64 14.79 -3.52
CA ASP A 126 -9.35 15.15 -4.90
C ASP A 126 -8.17 16.13 -4.92
N PHE A 127 -6.96 15.61 -5.17
CA PHE A 127 -5.73 16.39 -5.16
C PHE A 127 -5.73 17.50 -6.20
N ASP A 128 -6.31 17.28 -7.38
CA ASP A 128 -6.32 18.31 -8.42
C ASP A 128 -7.20 19.50 -8.02
N LYS A 129 -8.35 19.25 -7.40
CA LYS A 129 -9.19 20.32 -6.83
C LYS A 129 -8.50 21.01 -5.66
N LEU A 130 -7.80 20.26 -4.81
CA LEU A 130 -7.04 20.81 -3.70
C LEU A 130 -5.97 21.79 -4.19
N ILE A 131 -5.13 21.37 -5.14
CA ILE A 131 -4.05 22.24 -5.64
C ILE A 131 -4.62 23.44 -6.40
N LYS A 132 -5.72 23.29 -7.15
CA LYS A 132 -6.39 24.44 -7.78
C LYS A 132 -6.91 25.46 -6.76
N LYS A 133 -7.44 24.99 -5.62
CA LYS A 133 -7.83 25.87 -4.51
C LYS A 133 -6.61 26.60 -3.95
N ILE A 134 -5.53 25.87 -3.66
CA ILE A 134 -4.29 26.47 -3.13
C ILE A 134 -3.70 27.49 -4.11
N LYS A 135 -3.72 27.22 -5.42
CA LYS A 135 -3.27 28.18 -6.45
C LYS A 135 -4.12 29.45 -6.50
N LYS A 136 -5.41 29.36 -6.18
CA LYS A 136 -6.30 30.52 -6.07
C LYS A 136 -6.04 31.32 -4.80
N ASP A 137 -5.82 30.63 -3.68
CA ASP A 137 -5.64 31.26 -2.37
C ASP A 137 -4.21 31.82 -2.20
N HIS A 138 -3.23 31.19 -2.85
CA HIS A 138 -1.80 31.52 -2.81
C HIS A 138 -1.18 31.47 -4.22
N PRO A 139 -1.51 32.43 -5.12
CA PRO A 139 -1.01 32.42 -6.49
C PRO A 139 0.51 32.60 -6.57
N ASN A 140 1.11 33.27 -5.59
CA ASN A 140 2.55 33.50 -5.47
C ASN A 140 3.39 32.22 -5.30
N LEU A 141 2.76 31.08 -5.01
CA LEU A 141 3.45 29.80 -4.87
C LEU A 141 3.58 29.05 -6.20
N PHE A 142 2.94 29.52 -7.27
CA PHE A 142 2.92 28.87 -8.57
C PHE A 142 3.37 29.83 -9.66
N LEU A 143 3.98 29.26 -10.69
CA LEU A 143 4.40 30.01 -11.87
C LEU A 143 3.17 30.36 -12.72
N ASP A 144 3.00 31.63 -13.06
CA ASP A 144 2.07 32.04 -14.12
C ASP A 144 2.83 32.04 -15.45
N LEU A 145 2.28 31.35 -16.44
CA LEU A 145 2.84 31.32 -17.80
C LEU A 145 2.87 32.72 -18.41
N LYS A 146 2.02 33.64 -17.93
CA LYS A 146 2.04 35.06 -18.32
C LYS A 146 3.36 35.74 -17.96
N ASP A 147 4.00 35.32 -16.86
CA ASP A 147 5.28 35.86 -16.41
C ASP A 147 6.46 35.34 -17.23
N LEU A 148 6.26 34.26 -18.00
CA LEU A 148 7.25 33.70 -18.93
C LEU A 148 7.23 34.34 -20.32
N TYR A 149 6.22 35.14 -20.64
CA TYR A 149 6.25 35.93 -21.87
C TYR A 149 7.25 37.08 -21.70
N LEU A 150 8.51 36.80 -22.03
CA LEU A 150 9.44 37.84 -22.44
C LEU A 150 8.83 38.51 -23.68
N PRO A 151 8.55 39.82 -23.66
CA PRO A 151 8.15 40.50 -24.89
C PRO A 151 9.27 40.30 -25.91
N GLU A 152 8.91 39.80 -27.10
CA GLU A 152 9.82 39.72 -28.24
C GLU A 152 10.41 41.13 -28.47
N GLY A 153 11.68 41.32 -28.09
CA GLY A 153 12.38 42.60 -28.24
C GLY A 153 13.13 43.15 -27.02
N ALA A 154 13.14 42.47 -25.86
CA ALA A 154 13.96 42.89 -24.72
C ALA A 154 15.47 42.67 -24.99
N SER A 155 16.08 43.61 -25.71
CA SER A 155 17.52 43.68 -25.94
C SER A 155 18.24 43.97 -24.62
N ILE A 156 18.97 42.99 -24.11
CA ILE A 156 19.78 43.11 -22.91
C ILE A 156 21.18 43.59 -23.28
N ILE A 157 21.35 44.81 -23.82
CA ILE A 157 22.69 45.42 -23.87
C ILE A 157 22.58 46.95 -23.83
N ASN A 158 22.91 47.53 -22.67
CA ASN A 158 23.78 48.71 -22.51
C ASN A 158 23.65 49.27 -21.09
N ALA A 159 24.40 48.69 -20.15
CA ALA A 159 24.65 49.32 -18.86
C ALA A 159 26.06 49.02 -18.36
N THR A 160 27.08 49.12 -19.21
CA THR A 160 28.45 49.36 -18.73
C THR A 160 29.32 50.00 -19.81
N THR A 161 29.29 51.32 -19.89
CA THR A 161 30.48 52.08 -20.27
C THR A 161 30.52 53.32 -19.40
N ARG A 162 31.54 53.36 -18.51
CA ARG A 162 32.00 54.57 -17.83
C ARG A 162 32.74 55.45 -18.83
#